data_AF-A0A4Q2Y317-F1
#
_entry.id   AF-A0A4Q2Y317-F1
#
_cell.length_a   1.000
_cell.length_b   1.000
_cell.length_c   1.000
_cell.angle_alpha   90.00
_cell.angle_beta   90.00
_cell.angle_gamma   90.00
#
_symmetry.space_group_name_H-M   'P 1'
#
loop_
_entity.id
_entity.type
_entity.pdbx_description
1 polymer ?
#
loop_
_entity_poly.entity_id
_entity_poly.type
_entity_poly.pdbx_seq_one_letter_code
_entity_poly.pdbx_strand_id
1 'polypeptide(L)'
;MKFPTSPALLLLSALSAPAAVVFSTNNEVGAGGVGSTFTPSYSVSSTDLINGMTPSASGGNFAATEISGGLPVLTDGTFGAITEPGGAADRSHLIFGLGGGAADTGTFVTYSLNIAANPLGFNISSIAVYGGWNDNGRDQQLYTVAYSMLGSSAFIDLPTVNFNPTVDANLQSATRTVLTSDSSDFIATGVDEIRFTFNNPAPENGYTGYTELDVIGSPTVPEPASLTFLAASGLLLAGKRRRSHR
;
A
#
# COMPACT_ATOMS: atom_id res chain seq x y z
N MET A 1 37.83 59.13 -10.43
CA MET A 1 37.85 57.67 -10.64
C MET A 1 36.53 57.10 -10.13
N LYS A 2 35.67 56.59 -11.03
CA LYS A 2 34.42 55.90 -10.67
C LYS A 2 34.65 54.40 -10.89
N PHE A 3 34.55 53.60 -9.84
CA PHE A 3 34.59 52.13 -9.95
C PHE A 3 33.20 51.62 -10.33
N PRO A 4 33.09 50.65 -11.26
CA PRO A 4 31.81 50.01 -11.54
C PRO A 4 31.51 48.98 -10.45
N THR A 5 30.37 49.12 -9.78
CA THR A 5 29.80 48.09 -8.92
C THR A 5 29.20 46.99 -9.80
N SER A 6 29.81 45.80 -9.78
CA SER A 6 29.19 44.59 -10.36
C SER A 6 28.08 44.09 -9.43
N PRO A 7 26.87 43.79 -9.92
CA PRO A 7 25.85 43.16 -9.10
C PRO A 7 26.22 41.69 -8.88
N ALA A 8 26.38 41.30 -7.62
CA ALA A 8 26.50 39.90 -7.24
C ALA A 8 25.16 39.20 -7.47
N LEU A 9 25.13 38.23 -8.37
CA LEU A 9 23.96 37.38 -8.60
C LEU A 9 23.85 36.38 -7.45
N LEU A 10 22.91 36.63 -6.53
CA LEU A 10 22.59 35.71 -5.44
C LEU A 10 21.64 34.63 -5.98
N LEU A 11 22.17 33.44 -6.27
CA LEU A 11 21.37 32.25 -6.58
C LEU A 11 20.74 31.73 -5.29
N LEU A 12 19.46 32.05 -5.07
CA LEU A 12 18.67 31.49 -3.98
C LEU A 12 18.15 30.11 -4.43
N SER A 13 18.82 29.04 -4.03
CA SER A 13 18.30 27.69 -4.21
C SER A 13 17.14 27.48 -3.23
N ALA A 14 15.91 27.47 -3.74
CA ALA A 14 14.76 27.03 -2.94
C ALA A 14 14.90 25.52 -2.70
N LEU A 15 15.15 25.11 -1.44
CA LEU A 15 15.00 23.71 -1.06
C LEU A 15 13.50 23.41 -1.02
N SER A 16 13.01 22.61 -1.96
CA SER A 16 11.67 22.00 -1.83
C SER A 16 11.71 21.01 -0.67
N ALA A 17 10.65 20.98 0.14
CA ALA A 17 10.48 19.89 1.08
C ALA A 17 10.38 18.55 0.31
N PRO A 18 10.96 17.46 0.82
CA PRO A 18 10.72 16.14 0.25
C PRO A 18 9.23 15.79 0.37
N ALA A 19 8.69 15.11 -0.63
CA ALA A 19 7.30 14.70 -0.64
C ALA A 19 7.01 13.76 0.54
N ALA A 20 5.92 14.02 1.25
CA ALA A 20 5.46 13.16 2.34
C ALA A 20 4.42 12.17 1.82
N VAL A 21 4.31 11.03 2.51
CA VAL A 21 3.19 10.11 2.33
C VAL A 21 2.09 10.52 3.31
N VAL A 22 0.87 10.63 2.81
CA VAL A 22 -0.33 10.95 3.56
C VAL A 22 -1.38 9.87 3.33
N PHE A 23 -2.40 9.80 4.16
CA PHE A 23 -3.53 8.91 3.93
C PHE A 23 -4.87 9.64 4.05
N SER A 24 -5.81 9.22 3.22
CA SER A 24 -7.23 9.60 3.33
C SER A 24 -8.04 8.43 3.87
N THR A 25 -9.18 8.72 4.48
CA THR A 25 -10.06 7.73 5.09
C THR A 25 -11.49 7.89 4.61
N ASN A 26 -12.22 6.79 4.56
CA ASN A 26 -13.65 6.77 4.30
C ASN A 26 -14.30 5.61 5.06
N ASN A 27 -15.57 5.80 5.45
CA ASN A 27 -16.40 4.77 6.05
C ASN A 27 -17.80 4.83 5.44
N GLU A 28 -18.36 3.68 5.11
CA GLU A 28 -19.77 3.52 4.74
C GLU A 28 -20.48 2.61 5.75
N VAL A 29 -21.69 2.98 6.15
CA VAL A 29 -22.43 2.30 7.21
C VAL A 29 -23.65 1.59 6.61
N GLY A 30 -23.78 0.31 6.91
CA GLY A 30 -24.92 -0.52 6.53
C GLY A 30 -26.08 -0.44 7.52
N ALA A 31 -27.18 -1.11 7.19
CA ALA A 31 -28.38 -1.12 8.04
C ALA A 31 -28.18 -1.85 9.37
N GLY A 32 -27.24 -2.80 9.43
CA GLY A 32 -27.01 -3.62 10.62
C GLY A 32 -28.17 -4.55 10.96
N GLY A 33 -27.98 -5.35 12.00
CA GLY A 33 -28.95 -6.30 12.50
C GLY A 33 -28.85 -7.67 11.84
N VAL A 34 -29.24 -8.69 12.61
CA VAL A 34 -29.25 -10.10 12.19
C VAL A 34 -29.93 -10.31 10.85
N GLY A 35 -29.22 -10.95 9.92
CA GLY A 35 -29.71 -11.28 8.58
C GLY A 35 -29.61 -10.14 7.58
N SER A 36 -29.09 -8.98 7.97
CA SER A 36 -28.81 -7.88 7.06
C SER A 36 -27.55 -8.15 6.23
N THR A 37 -27.55 -7.60 5.02
CA THR A 37 -26.39 -7.59 4.13
C THR A 37 -26.16 -6.18 3.64
N PHE A 38 -24.89 -5.77 3.62
CA PHE A 38 -24.43 -4.47 3.16
C PHE A 38 -23.29 -4.65 2.17
N THR A 39 -23.41 -4.04 1.00
CA THR A 39 -22.35 -3.98 -0.01
C THR A 39 -21.92 -2.53 -0.16
N PRO A 40 -20.67 -2.18 0.17
CA PRO A 40 -20.19 -0.81 0.03
C PRO A 40 -20.02 -0.43 -1.44
N SER A 41 -19.95 0.87 -1.70
CA SER A 41 -19.77 1.43 -3.06
C SER A 41 -18.31 1.40 -3.55
N TYR A 42 -17.42 0.81 -2.76
CA TYR A 42 -15.98 0.77 -3.04
C TYR A 42 -15.64 0.04 -4.33
N SER A 43 -14.78 0.67 -5.12
CA SER A 43 -14.20 0.06 -6.32
C SER A 43 -12.83 -0.50 -5.98
N VAL A 44 -12.76 -1.83 -5.84
CA VAL A 44 -11.53 -2.57 -5.62
C VAL A 44 -10.83 -2.85 -6.96
N SER A 45 -9.51 -2.78 -6.99
CA SER A 45 -8.73 -3.11 -8.18
C SER A 45 -8.61 -4.62 -8.35
N SER A 46 -8.83 -5.12 -9.58
CA SER A 46 -8.56 -6.53 -9.95
C SER A 46 -7.30 -6.68 -10.81
N THR A 47 -6.52 -5.60 -10.90
CA THR A 47 -5.34 -5.50 -11.76
C THR A 47 -4.19 -4.74 -11.09
N ASP A 48 -4.22 -4.60 -9.77
CA ASP A 48 -3.11 -3.99 -9.04
C ASP A 48 -1.90 -4.94 -9.02
N LEU A 49 -0.79 -4.49 -8.44
CA LEU A 49 0.47 -5.24 -8.48
C LEU A 49 0.44 -6.53 -7.66
N ILE A 50 -0.48 -6.67 -6.69
CA ILE A 50 -0.58 -7.85 -5.83
C ILE A 50 -1.87 -8.67 -6.01
N ASN A 51 -2.80 -8.26 -6.88
CA ASN A 51 -4.00 -9.04 -7.20
C ASN A 51 -3.67 -10.51 -7.56
N GLY A 52 -4.34 -11.42 -6.86
CA GLY A 52 -4.23 -12.87 -7.02
C GLY A 52 -2.93 -13.48 -6.46
N MET A 53 -2.09 -12.70 -5.79
CA MET A 53 -0.84 -13.20 -5.22
C MET A 53 -1.05 -13.85 -3.85
N THR A 54 -0.36 -14.96 -3.60
CA THR A 54 -0.12 -15.41 -2.22
C THR A 54 1.07 -14.64 -1.65
N PRO A 55 1.04 -14.21 -0.37
CA PRO A 55 2.19 -13.58 0.28
C PRO A 55 3.45 -14.46 0.16
N SER A 56 4.60 -13.85 -0.10
CA SER A 56 5.90 -14.53 -0.04
C SER A 56 6.32 -14.85 1.39
N ALA A 57 5.79 -14.10 2.37
CA ALA A 57 5.88 -14.40 3.79
C ALA A 57 4.64 -13.87 4.53
N SER A 58 4.22 -14.56 5.59
CA SER A 58 3.15 -14.10 6.48
C SER A 58 3.40 -14.54 7.91
N GLY A 59 2.81 -13.84 8.88
CA GLY A 59 2.80 -14.20 10.29
C GLY A 59 1.39 -14.30 10.85
N GLY A 60 1.19 -15.18 11.84
CA GLY A 60 -0.13 -15.48 12.39
C GLY A 60 -1.03 -16.26 11.43
N ASN A 61 -2.31 -16.37 11.75
CA ASN A 61 -3.32 -17.04 10.94
C ASN A 61 -4.52 -16.12 10.68
N PHE A 62 -4.66 -15.63 9.44
CA PHE A 62 -5.75 -14.74 9.03
C PHE A 62 -7.14 -15.42 9.04
N ALA A 63 -7.19 -16.73 9.26
CA ALA A 63 -8.41 -17.54 9.45
C ALA A 63 -8.46 -18.25 10.81
N ALA A 64 -7.85 -17.67 11.85
CA ALA A 64 -7.75 -18.30 13.17
C ALA A 64 -9.09 -18.47 13.90
N THR A 65 -10.06 -17.59 13.65
CA THR A 65 -11.33 -17.51 14.39
C THR A 65 -12.44 -16.98 13.47
N GLU A 66 -13.69 -16.99 13.94
CA GLU A 66 -14.84 -16.33 13.30
C GLU A 66 -15.09 -16.78 11.84
N ILE A 67 -14.73 -18.03 11.50
CA ILE A 67 -14.88 -18.65 10.16
C ILE A 67 -14.68 -17.64 9.03
N SER A 68 -13.44 -17.20 8.86
CA SER A 68 -13.08 -16.10 7.96
C SER A 68 -12.45 -16.56 6.64
N GLY A 69 -12.24 -15.62 5.71
CA GLY A 69 -11.70 -15.89 4.37
C GLY A 69 -10.19 -16.15 4.33
N GLY A 70 -9.46 -15.69 5.35
CA GLY A 70 -8.02 -15.93 5.47
C GLY A 70 -7.16 -15.06 4.55
N LEU A 71 -6.01 -15.57 4.14
CA LEU A 71 -5.09 -14.84 3.26
C LEU A 71 -5.62 -14.56 1.84
N PRO A 72 -6.32 -15.50 1.17
CA PRO A 72 -6.71 -15.29 -0.23
C PRO A 72 -7.57 -14.06 -0.47
N VAL A 73 -8.42 -13.68 0.50
CA VAL A 73 -9.29 -12.51 0.33
C VAL A 73 -8.52 -11.21 0.29
N LEU A 74 -7.30 -11.13 0.82
CA LEU A 74 -6.54 -9.88 0.87
C LEU A 74 -6.08 -9.36 -0.51
N THR A 75 -6.27 -10.13 -1.58
CA THR A 75 -5.82 -9.81 -2.94
C THR A 75 -6.76 -10.39 -4.00
N ASP A 76 -8.04 -10.62 -3.68
CA ASP A 76 -8.95 -11.32 -4.58
C ASP A 76 -9.63 -10.41 -5.63
N GLY A 77 -9.35 -9.11 -5.57
CA GLY A 77 -9.89 -8.12 -6.48
C GLY A 77 -11.34 -7.75 -6.19
N THR A 78 -11.86 -8.07 -5.01
CA THR A 78 -13.23 -7.77 -4.61
C THR A 78 -13.34 -7.30 -3.15
N PHE A 79 -14.39 -6.54 -2.83
CA PHE A 79 -14.75 -6.27 -1.42
C PHE A 79 -15.73 -7.32 -0.88
N GLY A 80 -16.72 -7.70 -1.70
CA GLY A 80 -17.81 -8.58 -1.31
C GLY A 80 -18.95 -7.87 -0.55
N ALA A 81 -19.76 -8.65 0.17
CA ALA A 81 -20.89 -8.15 0.95
C ALA A 81 -20.73 -8.51 2.41
N ILE A 82 -20.77 -7.50 3.29
CA ILE A 82 -20.77 -7.68 4.73
C ILE A 82 -22.13 -8.23 5.10
N THR A 83 -22.17 -9.43 5.65
CA THR A 83 -23.41 -10.02 6.16
C THR A 83 -23.29 -10.14 7.66
N GLU A 84 -24.35 -9.77 8.37
CA GLU A 84 -24.48 -10.11 9.78
C GLU A 84 -25.23 -11.45 9.86
N PRO A 85 -24.53 -12.59 10.01
CA PRO A 85 -25.21 -13.88 10.06
C PRO A 85 -26.09 -13.95 11.31
N GLY A 86 -27.33 -14.43 11.13
CA GLY A 86 -28.22 -14.72 12.24
C GLY A 86 -27.85 -16.02 12.95
N GLY A 87 -27.95 -16.03 14.28
CA GLY A 87 -27.69 -17.22 15.10
C GLY A 87 -26.58 -17.04 16.15
N ALA A 88 -26.17 -18.16 16.78
CA ALA A 88 -25.15 -18.22 17.82
C ALA A 88 -23.71 -17.98 17.27
N ALA A 89 -22.75 -17.98 18.20
CA ALA A 89 -21.43 -17.32 18.21
C ALA A 89 -20.36 -17.73 17.16
N ASP A 90 -20.72 -18.38 16.05
CA ASP A 90 -19.78 -18.73 14.99
C ASP A 90 -20.22 -18.02 13.70
N ARG A 91 -20.12 -16.69 13.72
CA ARG A 91 -20.53 -15.84 12.61
C ARG A 91 -19.54 -16.05 11.47
N SER A 92 -20.03 -16.37 10.27
CA SER A 92 -19.16 -16.56 9.11
C SER A 92 -18.76 -15.21 8.51
N HIS A 93 -17.45 -14.95 8.43
CA HIS A 93 -16.83 -13.71 7.99
C HIS A 93 -15.95 -13.94 6.75
N LEU A 94 -16.48 -14.67 5.76
CA LEU A 94 -15.68 -15.19 4.63
C LEU A 94 -15.01 -14.13 3.75
N ILE A 95 -15.46 -12.88 3.81
CA ILE A 95 -14.84 -11.79 3.04
C ILE A 95 -13.67 -11.15 3.78
N PHE A 96 -13.41 -11.55 5.04
CA PHE A 96 -12.39 -10.94 5.88
C PHE A 96 -11.20 -11.86 6.11
N GLY A 97 -9.99 -11.31 5.96
CA GLY A 97 -8.79 -11.78 6.62
C GLY A 97 -8.64 -11.07 7.95
N LEU A 98 -8.41 -11.81 9.04
CA LEU A 98 -8.32 -11.25 10.39
C LEU A 98 -6.89 -10.85 10.71
N GLY A 99 -6.67 -9.57 11.00
CA GLY A 99 -5.36 -9.01 11.35
C GLY A 99 -5.37 -8.35 12.73
N GLY A 100 -4.33 -8.56 13.54
CA GLY A 100 -4.18 -7.92 14.85
C GLY A 100 -3.34 -8.70 15.86
N GLY A 101 -3.14 -10.00 15.62
CA GLY A 101 -2.28 -10.87 16.42
C GLY A 101 -2.91 -11.44 17.69
N ALA A 102 -4.02 -10.88 18.19
CA ALA A 102 -4.78 -11.55 19.26
C ALA A 102 -5.52 -12.78 18.71
N ALA A 103 -5.76 -13.78 19.55
CA ALA A 103 -6.38 -15.05 19.15
C ALA A 103 -5.66 -15.72 17.94
N ASP A 104 -4.34 -15.59 17.88
CA ASP A 104 -3.48 -16.11 16.81
C ASP A 104 -3.81 -15.57 15.40
N THR A 105 -4.55 -14.46 15.31
CA THR A 105 -4.87 -13.80 14.03
C THR A 105 -3.62 -13.28 13.31
N GLY A 106 -3.77 -12.90 12.05
CA GLY A 106 -2.69 -12.42 11.20
C GLY A 106 -1.91 -11.26 11.82
N THR A 107 -0.59 -11.26 11.65
CA THR A 107 0.29 -10.20 12.17
C THR A 107 0.96 -9.41 11.06
N PHE A 108 1.36 -10.07 9.97
CA PHE A 108 1.88 -9.39 8.78
C PHE A 108 1.72 -10.25 7.52
N VAL A 109 1.77 -9.60 6.36
CA VAL A 109 1.97 -10.21 5.04
C VAL A 109 3.03 -9.44 4.26
N THR A 110 3.87 -10.14 3.52
CA THR A 110 4.87 -9.58 2.59
C THR A 110 4.61 -10.12 1.19
N TYR A 111 4.64 -9.26 0.19
CA TYR A 111 4.50 -9.59 -1.22
C TYR A 111 5.76 -9.17 -1.97
N SER A 112 6.41 -10.13 -2.64
CA SER A 112 7.54 -9.85 -3.52
C SER A 112 7.01 -9.64 -4.95
N LEU A 113 7.23 -8.43 -5.50
CA LEU A 113 6.71 -8.02 -6.80
C LEU A 113 7.43 -8.72 -7.95
N ASN A 114 6.82 -8.77 -9.13
CA ASN A 114 7.37 -9.46 -10.30
C ASN A 114 8.54 -8.69 -10.95
N ILE A 115 9.69 -8.73 -10.30
CA ILE A 115 10.94 -8.12 -10.77
C ILE A 115 11.64 -8.95 -11.86
N ALA A 116 11.24 -10.21 -12.05
CA ALA A 116 11.72 -11.01 -13.18
C ALA A 116 11.25 -10.42 -14.51
N ALA A 117 10.01 -9.92 -14.56
CA ALA A 117 9.49 -9.17 -15.71
C ALA A 117 9.92 -7.69 -15.69
N ASN A 118 10.15 -7.12 -14.51
CA ASN A 118 10.43 -5.69 -14.32
C ASN A 118 11.72 -5.51 -13.51
N PRO A 119 12.90 -5.66 -14.14
CA PRO A 119 14.18 -5.74 -13.44
C PRO A 119 14.66 -4.43 -12.79
N LEU A 120 13.88 -3.36 -12.88
CA LEU A 120 14.12 -2.07 -12.22
C LEU A 120 13.15 -1.84 -11.04
N GLY A 121 12.37 -2.85 -10.67
CA GLY A 121 11.31 -2.73 -9.67
C GLY A 121 10.11 -1.94 -10.17
N PHE A 122 9.31 -1.45 -9.23
CA PHE A 122 8.07 -0.72 -9.50
C PHE A 122 8.07 0.65 -8.83
N ASN A 123 7.43 1.60 -9.50
CA ASN A 123 7.03 2.88 -8.94
C ASN A 123 5.62 2.72 -8.36
N ILE A 124 5.45 2.96 -7.06
CA ILE A 124 4.18 2.82 -6.36
C ILE A 124 3.52 4.19 -6.26
N SER A 125 2.31 4.35 -6.79
CA SER A 125 1.58 5.62 -6.78
C SER A 125 0.64 5.73 -5.58
N SER A 126 -0.03 4.63 -5.22
CA SER A 126 -0.95 4.61 -4.09
C SER A 126 -1.15 3.20 -3.55
N ILE A 127 -1.54 3.11 -2.28
CA ILE A 127 -1.94 1.86 -1.65
C ILE A 127 -3.31 2.06 -1.02
N ALA A 128 -4.29 1.27 -1.44
CA ALA A 128 -5.62 1.28 -0.83
C ALA A 128 -5.82 0.02 0.01
N VAL A 129 -6.36 0.17 1.21
CA VAL A 129 -6.70 -0.95 2.09
C VAL A 129 -8.18 -0.86 2.41
N TYR A 130 -8.84 -2.00 2.31
CA TYR A 130 -10.26 -2.16 2.55
C TYR A 130 -10.48 -3.11 3.71
N GLY A 131 -11.51 -2.84 4.48
CA GLY A 131 -11.87 -3.65 5.61
C GLY A 131 -13.21 -3.22 6.17
N GLY A 132 -13.45 -3.57 7.42
CA GLY A 132 -14.71 -3.32 8.06
C GLY A 132 -15.16 -4.50 8.89
N TRP A 133 -16.43 -4.47 9.31
CA TRP A 133 -17.01 -5.53 10.11
C TRP A 133 -18.54 -5.51 10.06
N ASN A 134 -19.17 -6.54 10.59
CA ASN A 134 -20.64 -6.64 10.65
C ASN A 134 -21.26 -5.83 11.80
N ASP A 135 -20.43 -5.24 12.67
CA ASP A 135 -20.80 -4.36 13.77
C ASP A 135 -19.66 -3.34 14.01
N ASN A 136 -19.77 -2.51 15.04
CA ASN A 136 -18.84 -1.42 15.34
C ASN A 136 -17.60 -1.85 16.15
N GLY A 137 -17.31 -3.15 16.25
CA GLY A 137 -16.29 -3.67 17.16
C GLY A 137 -14.97 -4.08 16.53
N ARG A 138 -14.83 -4.12 15.20
CA ARG A 138 -13.62 -4.63 14.52
C ARG A 138 -13.41 -3.98 13.15
N ASP A 139 -13.87 -2.75 12.98
CA ASP A 139 -13.85 -2.02 11.71
C ASP A 139 -12.67 -1.04 11.59
N GLN A 140 -11.84 -0.92 12.65
CA GLN A 140 -10.62 -0.13 12.63
C GLN A 140 -9.61 -0.60 11.57
N GLN A 141 -9.07 0.38 10.84
CA GLN A 141 -7.88 0.26 10.00
C GLN A 141 -6.66 0.66 10.83
N LEU A 142 -5.94 -0.32 11.39
CA LEU A 142 -4.69 -0.10 12.11
C LEU A 142 -3.57 -0.96 11.52
N TYR A 143 -2.71 -0.35 10.71
CA TYR A 143 -1.61 -1.06 10.07
C TYR A 143 -0.46 -0.13 9.69
N THR A 144 0.73 -0.69 9.53
CA THR A 144 1.88 -0.03 8.90
C THR A 144 2.20 -0.77 7.61
N VAL A 145 2.35 0.00 6.52
CA VAL A 145 2.95 -0.49 5.28
C VAL A 145 4.44 -0.19 5.31
N ALA A 146 5.25 -1.12 4.85
CA ALA A 146 6.66 -0.90 4.58
C ALA A 146 7.02 -1.42 3.19
N TYR A 147 8.03 -0.83 2.56
CA TYR A 147 8.53 -1.30 1.27
C TYR A 147 10.03 -1.56 1.31
N SER A 148 10.52 -2.47 0.47
CA SER A 148 11.94 -2.60 0.17
C SER A 148 12.22 -2.14 -1.26
N MET A 149 13.44 -1.65 -1.47
CA MET A 149 13.92 -1.22 -2.78
C MET A 149 14.77 -2.33 -3.39
N LEU A 150 14.74 -2.45 -4.72
CA LEU A 150 15.51 -3.43 -5.46
C LEU A 150 16.98 -3.51 -5.01
N GLY A 151 17.38 -4.69 -4.55
CA GLY A 151 18.74 -4.96 -4.08
C GLY A 151 19.02 -4.56 -2.62
N SER A 152 18.01 -4.07 -1.91
CA SER A 152 18.02 -3.87 -0.47
C SER A 152 17.35 -5.04 0.25
N SER A 153 17.72 -5.25 1.52
CA SER A 153 16.96 -6.13 2.44
C SER A 153 16.28 -5.32 3.55
N ALA A 154 16.50 -4.01 3.59
CA ALA A 154 15.90 -3.11 4.55
C ALA A 154 14.51 -2.69 4.10
N PHE A 155 13.58 -2.64 5.05
CA PHE A 155 12.24 -2.08 4.87
C PHE A 155 12.21 -0.63 5.34
N ILE A 156 11.50 0.20 4.58
CA ILE A 156 11.21 1.59 4.92
C ILE A 156 9.73 1.69 5.24
N ASP A 157 9.41 2.06 6.47
CA ASP A 157 8.04 2.23 6.93
C ASP A 157 7.41 3.48 6.30
N LEU A 158 6.19 3.32 5.80
CA LEU A 158 5.25 4.41 5.55
C LEU A 158 4.57 4.82 6.86
N PRO A 159 3.90 5.98 6.92
CA PRO A 159 3.15 6.37 8.10
C PRO A 159 2.15 5.29 8.52
N THR A 160 2.09 5.00 9.81
CA THR A 160 1.07 4.11 10.38
C THR A 160 -0.31 4.70 10.13
N VAL A 161 -1.17 3.90 9.51
CA VAL A 161 -2.60 4.20 9.39
C VAL A 161 -3.28 3.80 10.69
N ASN A 162 -4.00 4.74 11.29
CA ASN A 162 -4.83 4.50 12.46
C ASN A 162 -6.17 5.23 12.27
N PHE A 163 -7.14 4.51 11.71
CA PHE A 163 -8.49 5.02 11.47
C PHE A 163 -9.51 4.09 12.12
N ASN A 164 -10.09 4.52 13.23
CA ASN A 164 -11.24 3.87 13.88
C ASN A 164 -12.49 4.73 13.59
N PRO A 165 -13.44 4.27 12.76
CA PRO A 165 -14.64 5.04 12.44
C PRO A 165 -15.61 5.09 13.63
N THR A 166 -16.32 6.20 13.80
CA THR A 166 -17.45 6.24 14.75
C THR A 166 -18.69 5.66 14.09
N VAL A 167 -19.11 4.47 14.54
CA VAL A 167 -20.28 3.74 14.05
C VAL A 167 -21.17 3.36 15.24
N ASP A 168 -22.49 3.49 15.06
CA ASP A 168 -23.46 3.08 16.09
C ASP A 168 -23.45 1.56 16.29
N ALA A 169 -23.81 1.13 17.50
CA ALA A 169 -23.78 -0.28 17.87
C ALA A 169 -24.63 -1.16 16.94
N ASN A 170 -24.08 -2.32 16.57
CA ASN A 170 -24.70 -3.32 15.69
C ASN A 170 -24.92 -2.86 14.23
N LEU A 171 -24.34 -1.73 13.81
CA LEU A 171 -24.33 -1.35 12.40
C LEU A 171 -23.10 -1.90 11.69
N GLN A 172 -23.31 -2.44 10.49
CA GLN A 172 -22.23 -2.87 9.61
C GLN A 172 -21.42 -1.65 9.15
N SER A 173 -20.13 -1.86 8.95
CA SER A 173 -19.19 -0.80 8.65
C SER A 173 -18.19 -1.29 7.61
N ALA A 174 -18.02 -0.53 6.54
CA ALA A 174 -16.99 -0.77 5.54
C ALA A 174 -16.02 0.40 5.56
N THR A 175 -14.73 0.13 5.79
CA THR A 175 -13.69 1.13 5.88
C THR A 175 -12.74 1.06 4.69
N ARG A 176 -12.29 2.24 4.24
CA ARG A 176 -11.25 2.38 3.22
C ARG A 176 -10.23 3.41 3.65
N THR A 177 -8.96 3.07 3.49
CA THR A 177 -7.84 4.00 3.60
C THR A 177 -7.02 4.01 2.33
N VAL A 178 -6.52 5.18 1.92
CA VAL A 178 -5.69 5.31 0.71
C VAL A 178 -4.46 6.12 1.06
N LEU A 179 -3.27 5.49 0.98
CA LEU A 179 -1.98 6.16 1.08
C LEU A 179 -1.58 6.71 -0.28
N THR A 180 -1.20 7.99 -0.33
CA THR A 180 -0.68 8.67 -1.51
C THR A 180 0.47 9.59 -1.11
N SER A 181 1.22 10.08 -2.09
CA SER A 181 2.14 11.19 -1.84
C SER A 181 1.37 12.52 -1.88
N ASP A 182 1.81 13.50 -1.09
CA ASP A 182 1.22 14.84 -1.04
C ASP A 182 1.69 15.76 -2.20
N SER A 183 2.81 15.44 -2.82
CA SER A 183 3.50 16.33 -3.77
C SER A 183 4.34 15.62 -4.83
N SER A 184 4.35 14.28 -4.85
CA SER A 184 5.00 13.43 -5.85
C SER A 184 3.97 12.51 -6.51
N ASP A 185 4.27 12.02 -7.72
CA ASP A 185 3.45 11.01 -8.41
C ASP A 185 3.55 9.63 -7.75
N PHE A 186 4.65 9.39 -7.01
CA PHE A 186 4.95 8.11 -6.38
C PHE A 186 5.26 8.26 -4.89
N ILE A 187 4.76 7.32 -4.09
CA ILE A 187 5.13 7.15 -2.67
C ILE A 187 6.49 6.47 -2.52
N ALA A 188 6.89 5.65 -3.50
CA ALA A 188 8.17 4.96 -3.55
C ALA A 188 8.52 4.56 -4.99
N THR A 189 9.81 4.47 -5.30
CA THR A 189 10.31 4.08 -6.64
C THR A 189 11.31 2.94 -6.53
N GLY A 190 11.39 2.09 -7.55
CA GLY A 190 12.28 0.93 -7.55
C GLY A 190 11.95 -0.11 -6.48
N VAL A 191 10.68 -0.26 -6.14
CA VAL A 191 10.19 -1.21 -5.11
C VAL A 191 10.21 -2.64 -5.64
N ASP A 192 10.67 -3.58 -4.82
CA ASP A 192 10.61 -5.02 -5.09
C ASP A 192 9.79 -5.81 -4.07
N GLU A 193 9.61 -5.30 -2.85
CA GLU A 193 8.76 -5.93 -1.82
C GLU A 193 7.89 -4.92 -1.09
N ILE A 194 6.69 -5.35 -0.68
CA ILE A 194 5.77 -4.58 0.16
C ILE A 194 5.30 -5.46 1.32
N ARG A 195 5.29 -4.90 2.53
CA ARG A 195 4.82 -5.55 3.75
C ARG A 195 3.71 -4.75 4.41
N PHE A 196 2.68 -5.44 4.86
CA PHE A 196 1.63 -4.90 5.73
C PHE A 196 1.77 -5.55 7.10
N THR A 197 1.76 -4.74 8.17
CA THR A 197 1.85 -5.20 9.56
C THR A 197 0.62 -4.71 10.33
N PHE A 198 -0.06 -5.61 11.04
CA PHE A 198 -1.40 -5.40 11.62
C PHE A 198 -1.45 -5.43 13.15
N ASN A 199 -0.38 -5.88 13.81
CA ASN A 199 -0.38 -6.17 15.26
C ASN A 199 0.41 -5.17 16.11
N ASN A 200 0.89 -4.07 15.53
CA ASN A 200 1.61 -3.04 16.26
C ASN A 200 1.29 -1.62 15.75
N PRO A 201 0.51 -0.81 16.50
CA PRO A 201 -0.10 -1.16 17.79
C PRO A 201 -1.20 -2.22 17.67
N ALA A 202 -1.67 -2.76 18.81
CA ALA A 202 -2.80 -3.69 18.82
C ALA A 202 -4.09 -2.99 18.36
N PRO A 203 -4.87 -3.58 17.43
CA PRO A 203 -6.10 -2.99 16.94
C PRO A 203 -7.25 -3.17 17.93
N GLU A 204 -8.36 -2.52 17.61
CA GLU A 204 -9.64 -2.64 18.28
C GLU A 204 -9.99 -4.11 18.56
N ASN A 205 -10.32 -4.40 19.83
CA ASN A 205 -10.68 -5.72 20.30
C ASN A 205 -9.68 -6.85 19.95
N GLY A 206 -8.42 -6.49 19.67
CA GLY A 206 -7.30 -7.40 19.42
C GLY A 206 -7.15 -7.88 17.97
N TYR A 207 -8.16 -7.73 17.12
CA TYR A 207 -8.08 -7.97 15.68
C TYR A 207 -9.24 -7.32 14.92
N THR A 208 -9.00 -6.96 13.66
CA THR A 208 -9.97 -6.33 12.75
C THR A 208 -10.07 -7.09 11.43
N GLY A 209 -11.13 -6.81 10.68
CA GLY A 209 -11.39 -7.42 9.37
C GLY A 209 -10.80 -6.61 8.22
N TYR A 210 -9.99 -7.26 7.38
CA TYR A 210 -9.46 -6.72 6.13
C TYR A 210 -10.02 -7.49 4.95
N THR A 211 -10.51 -6.80 3.93
CA THR A 211 -11.13 -7.45 2.76
C THR A 211 -10.25 -7.38 1.53
N GLU A 212 -9.35 -6.40 1.41
CA GLU A 212 -8.49 -6.28 0.23
C GLU A 212 -7.31 -5.32 0.51
N LEU A 213 -6.17 -5.61 -0.14
CA LEU A 213 -4.98 -4.77 -0.21
C LEU A 213 -4.68 -4.46 -1.68
N ASP A 214 -4.94 -3.22 -2.13
CA ASP A 214 -4.58 -2.76 -3.48
C ASP A 214 -3.21 -2.07 -3.45
N VAL A 215 -2.26 -2.51 -4.28
CA VAL A 215 -1.00 -1.81 -4.54
C VAL A 215 -0.98 -1.27 -5.97
N ILE A 216 -1.24 0.02 -6.13
CA ILE A 216 -1.26 0.66 -7.45
C ILE A 216 0.12 1.21 -7.78
N GLY A 217 0.60 0.84 -8.97
CA GLY A 217 1.88 1.30 -9.46
C GLY A 217 2.16 0.84 -10.89
N SER A 218 3.37 1.10 -11.35
CA SER A 218 3.83 0.73 -12.69
C SER A 218 5.30 0.34 -12.67
N PRO A 219 5.78 -0.46 -13.64
CA PRO A 219 7.20 -0.75 -13.76
C PRO A 219 8.06 0.51 -13.79
N THR A 220 9.16 0.51 -13.05
CA THR A 220 10.14 1.60 -13.12
C THR A 220 10.78 1.62 -14.51
N VAL A 221 10.77 2.78 -15.16
CA VAL A 221 11.47 2.99 -16.44
C VAL A 221 12.64 3.96 -16.27
N PRO A 222 13.76 3.79 -16.99
CA PRO A 222 14.87 4.73 -16.91
C PRO A 222 14.45 6.13 -17.39
N GLU A 223 14.84 7.15 -16.64
CA GLU A 223 14.61 8.55 -17.04
C GLU A 223 15.26 8.86 -18.41
N PRO A 224 14.61 9.60 -19.32
CA PRO A 224 15.13 9.85 -20.68
C PRO A 224 16.55 10.46 -20.71
N ALA A 225 16.91 11.23 -19.68
CA ALA A 225 18.26 11.80 -19.55
C ALA A 225 19.35 10.73 -19.37
N SER A 226 19.04 9.62 -18.67
CA SER A 226 19.98 8.52 -18.46
C SER A 226 20.32 7.77 -19.76
N LEU A 227 19.34 7.64 -20.67
CA LEU A 227 19.56 7.09 -22.01
C LEU A 227 20.41 8.02 -22.88
N THR A 228 20.22 9.33 -22.75
CA THR A 228 20.95 10.34 -23.53
C THR A 228 22.43 10.40 -23.12
N PHE A 229 22.74 10.31 -21.82
CA PHE A 229 24.13 10.26 -21.35
C PHE A 229 24.85 8.97 -21.75
N LEU A 230 24.16 7.83 -21.76
CA LEU A 230 24.74 6.57 -22.22
C LEU A 230 25.04 6.60 -23.73
N ALA A 231 24.11 7.15 -24.54
CA ALA A 231 24.31 7.35 -25.97
C ALA A 231 25.43 8.35 -26.29
N ALA A 232 25.50 9.48 -25.58
CA ALA A 232 26.55 10.49 -25.75
C ALA A 232 27.94 9.94 -25.37
N SER A 233 28.02 9.15 -24.29
CA SER A 233 29.26 8.48 -23.87
C SER A 233 29.73 7.46 -24.90
N GLY A 234 28.82 6.66 -25.46
CA GLY A 234 29.12 5.72 -26.54
C GLY A 234 29.66 6.39 -27.80
N LEU A 235 29.10 7.53 -28.21
CA LEU A 235 29.59 8.29 -29.38
C LEU A 235 30.98 8.92 -29.15
N LEU A 236 31.26 9.42 -27.94
CA LEU A 236 32.58 10.01 -27.60
C LEU A 236 33.71 8.96 -27.61
N LEU A 237 33.41 7.73 -27.18
CA LEU A 237 34.33 6.59 -27.23
C LEU A 237 34.58 6.09 -28.66
N ALA A 238 33.54 6.09 -29.52
CA ALA A 238 33.67 5.77 -30.94
C ALA A 238 34.44 6.84 -31.73
N GLY A 239 34.28 8.12 -31.38
CA GLY A 239 34.98 9.25 -32.00
C GLY A 239 36.48 9.31 -31.72
N LYS A 240 36.92 8.87 -30.53
CA LYS A 240 38.36 8.83 -30.15
C LYS A 240 39.16 7.73 -30.86
N ARG A 241 38.52 6.64 -31.30
CA ARG A 241 39.23 5.52 -31.98
C ARG A 241 39.63 5.81 -33.43
N ARG A 242 39.16 6.89 -34.05
CA ARG A 242 39.44 7.21 -35.47
C ARG A 242 40.60 8.18 -35.73
N ARG A 243 41.34 8.63 -34.71
CA ARG A 243 42.40 9.66 -34.86
C ARG A 243 43.84 9.21 -34.64
N SER A 244 44.12 7.90 -34.69
CA SER A 244 45.48 7.37 -34.61
C SER A 244 45.85 6.66 -35.91
N HIS A 245 46.23 7.41 -36.94
CA HIS A 245 47.14 7.00 -38.03
C HIS A 245 47.20 8.13 -39.07
N ARG A 246 48.21 9.00 -38.95
CA ARG A 246 48.94 9.67 -40.04
C ARG A 246 50.09 10.48 -39.44
#